data_AF-A0A8R7P807-F1
#
_entry.id   AF-A0A8R7P807-F1
#
_cell.length_a   1.000
_cell.length_b   1.000
_cell.length_c   1.000
_cell.angle_alpha   90.00
_cell.angle_beta   90.00
_cell.angle_gamma   90.00
#
_symmetry.space_group_name_H-M   'P 1'
#
loop_
_entity.id
_entity.type
_entity.pdbx_description
1 polymer ?
#
loop_
_entity_poly.entity_id
_entity_poly.type
_entity_poly.pdbx_seq_one_letter_code
_entity_poly.pdbx_strand_id
1 'polypeptide(L)'
;MLPSPPQTPQPPPAAAFRFSDTLCVATIGDCHLTDSTIQPLHFPKLQKLALKRVGISESSLHTMIAGCPALQCLLIYRSFGFGRLRINSINLRGICVKAYSYGRGLKFGELIIENAPFLGSLILSDRLHVSLIYAPKLEALGFLSSTCSSVLAFDSAVIQGLHVDSMTTAVRTIKILAVDMHALSLDVVLDLMRCFPSLEKLYIQSTGPGKSNCWRRKHRDLIRSLDIRLKTIVWRHYRGIKSHVDFATFFVLNAGVLELMTFEVNSEDYNEEFFAQHRKMLQVDNRASRGARFRFTSDWSYNHIMESSVHDLDPADPFERTCPSKENTNFVLCAGG
;
A
#
# COMPACT_ATOMS: atom_id res chain seq x y z
N MET A 1 9.08 2.71 48.18
CA MET A 1 8.73 1.85 47.03
C MET A 1 9.88 1.94 46.05
N LEU A 2 10.66 0.87 45.89
CA LEU A 2 11.72 0.79 44.86
C LEU A 2 11.05 0.65 43.48
N PRO A 3 11.58 1.29 42.42
CA PRO A 3 11.05 1.12 41.07
C PRO A 3 11.38 -0.28 40.55
N SER A 4 10.37 -0.95 39.99
CA SER A 4 10.49 -2.25 39.34
C SER A 4 11.52 -2.18 38.19
N PRO A 5 12.35 -3.21 37.98
CA PRO A 5 13.27 -3.24 36.85
C PRO A 5 12.49 -3.34 35.53
N PRO A 6 13.01 -2.79 34.41
CA PRO A 6 12.37 -2.88 33.11
C PRO A 6 12.25 -4.34 32.69
N GLN A 7 11.01 -4.80 32.41
CA GLN A 7 10.76 -6.12 31.86
C GLN A 7 11.46 -6.24 30.49
N THR A 8 12.37 -7.20 30.39
CA THR A 8 12.97 -7.58 29.12
C THR A 8 11.99 -8.50 28.37
N PRO A 9 11.60 -8.18 27.13
CA PRO A 9 10.72 -9.04 26.35
C PRO A 9 11.44 -10.36 26.06
N GLN A 10 10.79 -11.48 26.41
CA GLN A 10 11.37 -12.81 26.26
C GLN A 10 11.44 -13.21 24.79
N PRO A 11 12.56 -13.83 24.34
CA PRO A 11 12.65 -14.39 22.99
C PRO A 11 11.66 -15.55 22.84
N PRO A 12 11.12 -15.79 21.63
CA PRO A 12 10.19 -16.89 21.39
C PRO A 12 10.82 -18.25 21.78
N PRO A 13 10.05 -19.16 22.40
CA PRO A 13 10.59 -20.41 22.93
C PRO A 13 11.16 -21.30 21.82
N ALA A 14 12.31 -21.93 22.08
CA ALA A 14 13.03 -22.78 21.12
C ALA A 14 12.16 -23.91 20.51
N ALA A 15 11.08 -24.30 21.18
CA ALA A 15 10.10 -25.28 20.71
C ALA A 15 9.28 -24.82 19.49
N ALA A 16 9.14 -23.51 19.26
CA ALA A 16 8.49 -22.95 18.07
C ALA A 16 9.20 -23.31 16.76
N PHE A 17 10.50 -23.63 16.83
CA PHE A 17 11.36 -23.88 15.68
C PHE A 17 11.40 -25.35 15.25
N ARG A 18 10.67 -26.25 15.93
CA ARG A 18 10.57 -27.67 15.55
C ARG A 18 9.80 -27.91 14.24
N PHE A 19 9.12 -26.88 13.72
CA PHE A 19 8.31 -26.95 12.49
C PHE A 19 8.94 -26.20 11.30
N SER A 20 10.22 -25.83 11.39
CA SER A 20 10.90 -24.98 10.40
C SER A 20 10.82 -25.51 8.97
N ASP A 21 10.89 -26.83 8.80
CA ASP A 21 10.90 -27.51 7.49
C ASP A 21 9.51 -27.64 6.84
N THR A 22 8.46 -27.27 7.56
CA THR A 22 7.06 -27.31 7.11
C THR A 22 6.37 -25.95 7.13
N LEU A 23 7.02 -24.93 7.70
CA LEU A 23 6.42 -23.62 7.91
C LEU A 23 6.34 -22.86 6.58
N CYS A 24 5.13 -22.65 6.06
CA CYS A 24 4.88 -21.88 4.83
C CYS A 24 4.49 -20.42 5.10
N VAL A 25 3.93 -20.13 6.28
CA VAL A 25 3.48 -18.79 6.69
C VAL A 25 3.94 -18.54 8.13
N ALA A 26 4.57 -17.40 8.37
CA ALA A 26 5.05 -16.98 9.68
C ALA A 26 4.64 -15.54 9.96
N THR A 27 4.04 -15.31 11.12
CA THR A 27 3.83 -13.96 11.67
C THR A 27 4.56 -13.87 13.00
N ILE A 28 5.57 -13.02 13.06
CA ILE A 28 6.34 -12.72 14.25
C ILE A 28 5.95 -11.31 14.68
N GLY A 29 5.62 -11.13 15.96
CA GLY A 29 5.28 -9.81 16.44
C GLY A 29 5.57 -9.59 17.92
N ASP A 30 5.62 -8.31 18.29
CA ASP A 30 5.75 -7.85 19.68
C ASP A 30 6.97 -8.40 20.42
N CYS A 31 8.10 -8.55 19.71
CA CYS A 31 9.32 -9.12 20.27
C CYS A 31 10.57 -8.36 19.81
N HIS A 32 11.66 -8.53 20.56
CA HIS A 32 13.00 -8.12 20.14
C HIS A 32 13.77 -9.38 19.71
N LEU A 33 14.18 -9.41 18.44
CA LEU A 33 15.00 -10.48 17.91
C LEU A 33 16.48 -10.08 18.01
N THR A 34 17.24 -10.85 18.78
CA THR A 34 18.69 -10.68 18.92
C THR A 34 19.43 -11.55 17.92
N ASP A 35 20.67 -11.21 17.58
CA ASP A 35 21.47 -11.96 16.58
C ASP A 35 21.61 -13.45 16.93
N SER A 36 21.64 -13.79 18.23
CA SER A 36 21.66 -15.18 18.75
C SER A 36 20.41 -16.00 18.44
N THR A 37 19.27 -15.35 18.18
CA THR A 37 18.00 -16.03 17.86
C THR A 37 17.83 -16.30 16.37
N ILE A 38 18.56 -15.60 15.49
CA ILE A 38 18.33 -15.63 14.05
C ILE A 38 19.36 -16.48 13.29
N GLN A 39 20.58 -16.62 13.81
CA GLN A 39 21.60 -17.48 13.19
C GLN A 39 21.15 -18.93 12.89
N PRO A 40 20.25 -19.58 13.66
CA PRO A 40 19.74 -20.91 13.33
C PRO A 40 18.41 -20.92 12.55
N LEU A 41 17.82 -19.78 12.21
CA LEU A 41 16.50 -19.72 11.57
C LEU A 41 16.59 -19.95 10.06
N HIS A 42 16.60 -21.22 9.67
CA HIS A 42 16.45 -21.63 8.28
C HIS A 42 15.01 -22.11 8.07
N PHE A 43 14.23 -21.35 7.29
CA PHE A 43 12.86 -21.73 6.95
C PHE A 43 12.75 -21.98 5.43
N PRO A 44 13.17 -23.15 4.96
CA PRO A 44 13.36 -23.41 3.53
C PRO A 44 12.06 -23.32 2.72
N LYS A 45 10.90 -23.58 3.36
CA LYS A 45 9.58 -23.56 2.71
C LYS A 45 8.75 -22.32 3.02
N LEU A 46 9.32 -21.33 3.72
CA LEU A 46 8.55 -20.15 4.11
C LEU A 46 8.26 -19.27 2.90
N GLN A 47 6.97 -19.11 2.60
CA GLN A 47 6.47 -18.31 1.48
C GLN A 47 6.01 -16.92 1.94
N LYS A 48 5.49 -16.80 3.16
CA LYS A 48 4.87 -15.56 3.66
C LYS A 48 5.43 -15.22 5.03
N LEU A 49 6.10 -14.07 5.15
CA LEU A 49 6.67 -13.56 6.40
C LEU A 49 6.05 -12.21 6.78
N ALA A 50 5.50 -12.13 7.99
CA ALA A 50 5.10 -10.89 8.63
C ALA A 50 5.95 -10.60 9.86
N LEU A 51 6.46 -9.37 9.96
CA LEU A 51 7.07 -8.79 11.15
C LEU A 51 6.17 -7.64 11.64
N LYS A 52 5.59 -7.76 12.83
CA LYS A 52 4.67 -6.78 13.40
C LYS A 52 5.20 -6.26 14.74
N ARG A 53 5.61 -4.98 14.80
CA ARG A 53 6.16 -4.37 16.04
C ARG A 53 7.40 -5.10 16.56
N VAL A 54 8.29 -5.52 15.66
CA VAL A 54 9.51 -6.27 16.01
C VAL A 54 10.71 -5.35 16.06
N GLY A 55 11.51 -5.46 17.12
CA GLY A 55 12.85 -4.85 17.19
C GLY A 55 13.90 -5.81 16.63
N ILE A 56 14.52 -5.48 15.50
CA ILE A 56 15.50 -6.35 14.82
C ILE A 56 16.68 -5.52 14.29
N SER A 57 17.91 -6.04 14.39
CA SER A 57 19.08 -5.41 13.78
C SER A 57 19.08 -5.63 12.26
N GLU A 58 19.78 -4.76 11.52
CA GLU A 58 19.92 -4.87 10.07
C GLU A 58 20.53 -6.22 9.65
N SER A 59 21.61 -6.64 10.30
CA SER A 59 22.29 -7.94 10.07
C SER A 59 21.36 -9.13 10.30
N SER A 60 20.58 -9.08 11.38
CA SER A 60 19.59 -10.10 11.71
C SER A 60 18.47 -10.19 10.66
N LEU A 61 17.92 -9.05 10.23
CA LEU A 61 16.86 -9.03 9.22
C LEU A 61 17.36 -9.60 7.89
N HIS A 62 18.58 -9.24 7.49
CA HIS A 62 19.23 -9.80 6.31
C HIS A 62 19.44 -11.32 6.40
N THR A 63 19.92 -11.80 7.55
CA THR A 63 20.13 -13.23 7.78
C THR A 63 18.82 -14.01 7.71
N MET A 64 17.75 -13.47 8.31
CA MET A 64 16.42 -14.08 8.29
C MET A 64 15.83 -14.16 6.88
N ILE A 65 15.96 -13.09 6.08
CA ILE A 65 15.49 -13.08 4.69
C ILE A 65 16.31 -14.06 3.84
N ALA A 66 17.64 -14.10 4.03
CA ALA A 66 18.52 -15.04 3.33
C ALA A 66 18.23 -16.51 3.69
N GLY A 67 17.82 -16.78 4.93
CA GLY A 67 17.38 -18.11 5.39
C GLY A 67 16.00 -18.55 4.88
N CYS A 68 15.30 -17.72 4.09
CA CYS A 68 13.97 -17.98 3.55
C CYS A 68 13.98 -17.95 2.00
N PRO A 69 14.58 -18.94 1.31
CA PRO A 69 14.73 -18.91 -0.15
C PRO A 69 13.41 -18.99 -0.92
N ALA A 70 12.34 -19.54 -0.32
CA ALA A 70 11.03 -19.66 -0.93
C ALA A 70 10.12 -18.42 -0.70
N LEU A 71 10.65 -17.34 -0.13
CA LEU A 71 9.85 -16.19 0.30
C LEU A 71 9.21 -15.46 -0.87
N GLN A 72 7.88 -15.37 -0.84
CA GLN A 72 7.04 -14.72 -1.86
C GLN A 72 6.45 -13.41 -1.35
N CYS A 73 6.06 -13.31 -0.08
CA CYS A 73 5.45 -12.12 0.49
C CYS A 73 6.17 -11.69 1.78
N LEU A 74 6.55 -10.42 1.84
CA LEU A 74 7.18 -9.82 3.02
C LEU A 74 6.33 -8.64 3.51
N LEU A 75 5.86 -8.72 4.75
CA LEU A 75 5.21 -7.63 5.46
C LEU A 75 6.07 -7.18 6.64
N ILE A 76 6.40 -5.89 6.67
CA ILE A 76 7.09 -5.25 7.79
C ILE A 76 6.17 -4.15 8.29
N TYR A 77 5.62 -4.32 9.49
CA TYR A 77 4.68 -3.40 10.11
C TYR A 77 5.23 -2.92 11.45
N ARG A 78 5.36 -1.60 11.65
CA ARG A 78 5.79 -0.96 12.90
C ARG A 78 7.08 -1.53 13.51
N SER A 79 7.96 -2.12 12.70
CA SER A 79 9.21 -2.72 13.16
C SER A 79 10.35 -1.70 13.13
N PHE A 80 11.36 -1.86 14.00
CA PHE A 80 12.44 -0.88 14.20
C PHE A 80 13.79 -1.55 14.48
N GLY A 81 14.89 -0.79 14.41
CA GLY A 81 16.25 -1.28 14.70
C GLY A 81 17.16 -1.43 13.47
N PHE A 82 16.67 -1.11 12.28
CA PHE A 82 17.42 -1.14 11.02
C PHE A 82 17.19 0.15 10.23
N GLY A 83 18.25 0.68 9.61
CA GLY A 83 18.20 1.92 8.83
C GLY A 83 18.00 1.67 7.34
N ARG A 84 18.61 0.58 6.84
CA ARG A 84 18.59 0.20 5.43
C ARG A 84 18.18 -1.26 5.28
N LEU A 85 17.41 -1.56 4.25
CA LEU A 85 17.01 -2.92 3.89
C LEU A 85 17.31 -3.13 2.40
N ARG A 86 18.23 -4.05 2.11
CA ARG A 86 18.47 -4.53 0.74
C ARG A 86 17.74 -5.85 0.50
N ILE A 87 16.95 -5.89 -0.56
CA ILE A 87 16.21 -7.09 -0.96
C ILE A 87 16.78 -7.58 -2.29
N ASN A 88 17.27 -8.81 -2.26
CA ASN A 88 17.65 -9.58 -3.43
C ASN A 88 16.95 -10.94 -3.31
N SER A 89 15.79 -11.05 -3.95
CA SER A 89 14.97 -12.26 -3.89
C SER A 89 14.26 -12.47 -5.21
N ILE A 90 14.55 -13.60 -5.84
CA ILE A 90 13.97 -13.98 -7.12
C ILE A 90 12.54 -14.49 -7.00
N ASN A 91 12.08 -14.89 -5.82
CA ASN A 91 10.75 -15.46 -5.63
C ASN A 91 9.73 -14.46 -5.09
N LEU A 92 10.19 -13.26 -4.73
CA LEU A 92 9.37 -12.26 -4.07
C LEU A 92 8.36 -11.65 -5.03
N ARG A 93 7.09 -11.75 -4.65
CA ARG A 93 5.93 -11.26 -5.40
C ARG A 93 5.32 -10.01 -4.78
N GLY A 94 5.39 -9.87 -3.46
CA GLY A 94 4.80 -8.74 -2.77
C GLY A 94 5.61 -8.27 -1.57
N ILE A 95 5.78 -6.96 -1.47
CA ILE A 95 6.39 -6.30 -0.32
C ILE A 95 5.39 -5.28 0.23
N CYS A 96 5.19 -5.31 1.54
CA CYS A 96 4.53 -4.23 2.27
C CYS A 96 5.41 -3.76 3.42
N VAL A 97 5.77 -2.48 3.42
CA VAL A 97 6.50 -1.86 4.51
C VAL A 97 5.72 -0.68 5.06
N LYS A 98 5.39 -0.76 6.35
CA LYS A 98 4.66 0.25 7.11
C LYS A 98 5.44 0.67 8.34
N ALA A 99 6.32 1.64 8.15
CA ALA A 99 7.08 2.24 9.24
C ALA A 99 6.27 3.38 9.87
N TYR A 100 6.02 3.32 11.18
CA TYR A 100 5.49 4.46 11.95
C TYR A 100 6.57 4.92 12.91
N SER A 101 6.92 6.21 12.86
CA SER A 101 7.92 6.78 13.75
C SER A 101 7.29 7.23 15.08
N TYR A 102 7.06 6.30 16.01
CA TYR A 102 6.85 6.66 17.41
C TYR A 102 7.97 6.03 18.23
N GLY A 103 9.06 6.78 18.46
CA GLY A 103 10.14 6.33 19.35
C GLY A 103 11.54 6.89 19.03
N ARG A 104 12.48 6.64 19.97
CA ARG A 104 13.92 7.00 19.91
C ARG A 104 14.81 5.92 19.24
N GLY A 105 14.27 5.11 18.34
CA GLY A 105 15.02 4.05 17.64
C GLY A 105 15.64 4.52 16.31
N LEU A 106 16.56 3.71 15.76
CA LEU A 106 17.03 3.86 14.37
C LEU A 106 15.81 3.80 13.44
N LYS A 107 15.61 4.88 12.69
CA LYS A 107 14.49 5.02 11.77
C LYS A 107 14.80 4.24 10.50
N PHE A 108 13.87 3.39 10.10
CA PHE A 108 13.93 2.77 8.77
C PHE A 108 13.79 3.89 7.73
N GLY A 109 14.83 4.07 6.92
CA GLY A 109 14.93 5.20 6.00
C GLY A 109 15.10 4.78 4.55
N GLU A 110 15.73 3.63 4.27
CA GLU A 110 16.10 3.24 2.91
C GLU A 110 15.73 1.78 2.61
N LEU A 111 14.94 1.57 1.56
CA LEU A 111 14.63 0.26 0.98
C LEU A 111 15.25 0.17 -0.42
N ILE A 112 16.13 -0.80 -0.64
CA ILE A 112 16.74 -1.03 -1.95
C ILE A 112 16.33 -2.41 -2.43
N ILE A 113 15.68 -2.46 -3.58
CA ILE A 113 15.33 -3.71 -4.25
C ILE A 113 16.29 -3.85 -5.42
N GLU A 114 17.32 -4.68 -5.22
CA GLU A 114 18.41 -4.87 -6.17
C GLU A 114 17.98 -5.77 -7.33
N ASN A 115 17.33 -6.90 -7.00
CA ASN A 115 16.89 -7.88 -7.98
C ASN A 115 15.64 -8.60 -7.48
N ALA A 116 14.48 -8.26 -8.05
CA ALA A 116 13.19 -8.89 -7.76
C ALA A 116 12.35 -9.04 -9.04
N PRO A 117 12.71 -9.99 -9.93
CA PRO A 117 12.09 -10.16 -11.25
C PRO A 117 10.59 -10.46 -11.23
N PHE A 118 10.08 -11.00 -10.11
CA PHE A 118 8.68 -11.39 -9.95
C PHE A 118 7.89 -10.49 -9.01
N LEU A 119 8.48 -9.38 -8.55
CA LEU A 119 7.80 -8.45 -7.66
C LEU A 119 6.66 -7.78 -8.42
N GLY A 120 5.42 -8.13 -8.05
CA GLY A 120 4.19 -7.62 -8.62
C GLY A 120 3.56 -6.50 -7.81
N SER A 121 3.74 -6.50 -6.48
CA SER A 121 3.15 -5.53 -5.57
C SER A 121 4.17 -4.91 -4.61
N LEU A 122 4.12 -3.59 -4.47
CA LEU A 122 4.92 -2.82 -3.53
C LEU A 122 4.04 -1.81 -2.80
N ILE A 123 3.86 -1.99 -1.50
CA ILE A 123 3.08 -1.10 -0.64
C ILE A 123 4.02 -0.48 0.39
N LEU A 124 4.04 0.83 0.46
CA LEU A 124 4.99 1.56 1.31
C LEU A 124 4.26 2.37 2.38
N SER A 125 5.02 3.10 3.19
CA SER A 125 4.48 4.06 4.15
C SER A 125 5.36 5.29 4.26
N ASP A 126 5.02 6.19 5.18
CA ASP A 126 5.61 7.52 5.29
C ASP A 126 7.13 7.47 5.53
N ARG A 127 7.84 8.42 4.89
CA ARG A 127 9.27 8.75 5.05
C ARG A 127 10.25 7.65 4.66
N LEU A 128 9.93 6.90 3.60
CA LEU A 128 10.83 5.88 3.06
C LEU A 128 11.44 6.33 1.73
N HIS A 129 12.76 6.23 1.63
CA HIS A 129 13.47 6.32 0.37
C HIS A 129 13.55 4.91 -0.23
N VAL A 130 12.95 4.71 -1.40
CA VAL A 130 12.95 3.42 -2.09
C VAL A 130 13.69 3.54 -3.40
N SER A 131 14.69 2.68 -3.59
CA SER A 131 15.42 2.56 -4.85
C SER A 131 15.14 1.21 -5.47
N LEU A 132 14.44 1.23 -6.60
CA LEU A 132 14.13 0.04 -7.41
C LEU A 132 15.16 -0.05 -8.54
N ILE A 133 16.06 -1.03 -8.45
CA ILE A 133 17.08 -1.28 -9.49
C ILE A 133 16.49 -2.20 -10.57
N TYR A 134 15.93 -3.35 -10.17
CA TYR A 134 15.36 -4.31 -11.12
C TYR A 134 14.10 -4.99 -10.59
N ALA A 135 12.94 -4.54 -11.08
CA ALA A 135 11.61 -5.09 -10.78
C ALA A 135 10.66 -4.94 -11.99
N PRO A 136 10.91 -5.68 -13.10
CA PRO A 136 10.20 -5.50 -14.37
C PRO A 136 8.71 -5.87 -14.33
N LYS A 137 8.29 -6.69 -13.37
CA LYS A 137 6.90 -7.15 -13.21
C LYS A 137 6.09 -6.34 -12.20
N LEU A 138 6.61 -5.20 -11.73
CA LEU A 138 5.92 -4.40 -10.75
C LEU A 138 4.68 -3.75 -11.39
N GLU A 139 3.50 -4.21 -10.99
CA GLU A 139 2.21 -3.76 -11.53
C GLU A 139 1.38 -2.97 -10.50
N ALA A 140 1.59 -3.19 -9.21
CA ALA A 140 0.85 -2.54 -8.14
C ALA A 140 1.77 -1.73 -7.22
N LEU A 141 1.48 -0.44 -7.08
CA LEU A 141 2.18 0.48 -6.19
C LEU A 141 1.21 1.08 -5.17
N GLY A 142 1.59 1.04 -3.90
CA GLY A 142 0.76 1.50 -2.79
C GLY A 142 1.36 2.61 -1.96
N PHE A 143 0.47 3.51 -1.55
CA PHE A 143 0.63 4.48 -0.46
C PHE A 143 1.65 5.58 -0.75
N LEU A 144 1.49 6.25 -1.89
CA LEU A 144 2.05 7.58 -2.09
C LEU A 144 1.20 8.58 -1.30
N SER A 145 1.80 9.27 -0.34
CA SER A 145 1.08 10.23 0.50
C SER A 145 1.53 11.68 0.27
N SER A 146 0.55 12.59 0.24
CA SER A 146 0.76 14.05 0.12
C SER A 146 1.46 14.69 1.31
N THR A 147 1.38 14.07 2.48
CA THR A 147 1.94 14.59 3.74
C THR A 147 3.34 14.06 4.02
N CYS A 148 3.87 13.25 3.10
CA CYS A 148 4.99 12.37 3.32
C CYS A 148 6.12 12.69 2.35
N SER A 149 7.35 12.78 2.86
CA SER A 149 8.56 13.04 2.06
C SER A 149 9.17 11.76 1.49
N SER A 150 8.37 10.72 1.25
CA SER A 150 8.85 9.45 0.69
C SER A 150 9.37 9.69 -0.73
N VAL A 151 10.49 9.08 -1.08
CA VAL A 151 11.10 9.22 -2.41
C VAL A 151 11.11 7.83 -3.04
N LEU A 152 10.53 7.71 -4.22
CA LEU A 152 10.60 6.51 -5.04
C LEU A 152 11.46 6.79 -6.26
N ALA A 153 12.59 6.10 -6.35
CA ALA A 153 13.47 6.12 -7.50
C ALA A 153 13.31 4.82 -8.31
N PHE A 154 12.93 4.98 -9.58
CA PHE A 154 12.86 3.93 -10.60
C PHE A 154 13.91 4.22 -11.64
N ASP A 155 15.07 3.57 -11.63
CA ASP A 155 16.12 3.79 -12.63
C ASP A 155 16.36 5.30 -12.92
N SER A 156 15.74 5.85 -13.97
CA SER A 156 15.79 7.26 -14.37
C SER A 156 14.63 8.19 -13.92
N ALA A 157 13.65 7.71 -13.14
CA ALA A 157 12.50 8.49 -12.68
C ALA A 157 12.48 8.61 -11.16
N VAL A 158 12.26 9.82 -10.64
CA VAL A 158 12.19 10.09 -9.20
C VAL A 158 10.86 10.76 -8.87
N ILE A 159 10.09 10.12 -7.98
CA ILE A 159 8.81 10.61 -7.47
C ILE A 159 8.99 10.91 -5.99
N GLN A 160 8.82 12.17 -5.59
CA GLN A 160 8.86 12.59 -4.20
C GLN A 160 7.44 12.87 -3.68
N GLY A 161 6.95 11.98 -2.84
CA GLY A 161 5.58 11.98 -2.32
C GLY A 161 4.59 11.81 -3.46
N LEU A 162 3.91 12.90 -3.83
CA LEU A 162 3.02 12.95 -4.99
C LEU A 162 3.49 13.96 -6.05
N HIS A 163 4.69 14.52 -5.87
CA HIS A 163 5.32 15.40 -6.85
C HIS A 163 6.29 14.59 -7.71
N VAL A 164 6.30 14.90 -9.01
CA VAL A 164 7.15 14.25 -9.99
C VAL A 164 8.28 15.23 -10.29
N ASP A 165 9.45 15.01 -9.69
CA ASP A 165 10.56 15.97 -9.77
C ASP A 165 11.31 15.88 -11.09
N SER A 166 11.54 14.66 -11.58
CA SER A 166 12.19 14.44 -12.87
C SER A 166 11.76 13.10 -13.43
N MET A 167 11.29 13.12 -14.68
CA MET A 167 10.92 11.91 -15.41
C MET A 167 11.30 12.09 -16.88
N THR A 168 12.26 11.28 -17.33
CA THR A 168 12.61 11.17 -18.76
C THR A 168 11.73 10.16 -19.49
N THR A 169 11.22 9.14 -18.78
CA THR A 169 10.43 8.04 -19.35
C THR A 169 9.27 7.63 -18.44
N ALA A 170 8.08 7.46 -19.02
CA ALA A 170 6.90 7.00 -18.28
C ALA A 170 7.01 5.52 -17.87
N VAL A 171 6.60 5.20 -16.64
CA VAL A 171 6.64 3.84 -16.07
C VAL A 171 5.38 3.08 -16.49
N ARG A 172 5.50 2.28 -17.56
CA ARG A 172 4.35 1.59 -18.19
C ARG A 172 3.94 0.29 -17.49
N THR A 173 4.67 -0.17 -16.49
CA THR A 173 4.41 -1.45 -15.81
C THR A 173 3.29 -1.34 -14.78
N ILE A 174 3.15 -0.17 -14.14
CA ILE A 174 2.16 0.06 -13.09
C ILE A 174 0.74 0.16 -13.67
N LYS A 175 -0.12 -0.73 -13.19
CA LYS A 175 -1.55 -0.82 -13.50
C LYS A 175 -2.44 -0.45 -12.32
N ILE A 176 -1.94 -0.61 -11.09
CA ILE A 176 -2.69 -0.38 -9.86
C ILE A 176 -1.93 0.63 -9.00
N LEU A 177 -2.59 1.71 -8.61
CA LEU A 177 -2.01 2.75 -7.78
C LEU A 177 -2.91 3.05 -6.59
N ALA A 178 -2.34 3.09 -5.38
CA ALA A 178 -3.02 3.61 -4.20
C ALA A 178 -2.35 4.90 -3.70
N VAL A 179 -3.15 5.95 -3.50
CA VAL A 179 -2.71 7.28 -3.07
C VAL A 179 -3.47 7.73 -1.83
N ASP A 180 -2.76 8.39 -0.91
CA ASP A 180 -3.32 9.08 0.25
C ASP A 180 -3.11 10.58 0.11
N MET A 181 -4.21 11.33 0.00
CA MET A 181 -4.19 12.77 -0.24
C MET A 181 -4.95 13.48 0.86
N HIS A 182 -4.23 14.21 1.71
CA HIS A 182 -4.87 15.07 2.71
C HIS A 182 -5.73 16.13 2.03
N ALA A 183 -5.18 16.80 1.00
CA ALA A 183 -5.93 17.73 0.16
C ALA A 183 -6.06 17.17 -1.26
N LEU A 184 -7.19 16.51 -1.54
CA LEU A 184 -7.49 15.94 -2.85
C LEU A 184 -7.30 16.97 -3.97
N SER A 185 -6.46 16.62 -4.96
CA SER A 185 -6.10 17.48 -6.08
C SER A 185 -6.15 16.70 -7.39
N LEU A 186 -6.99 17.13 -8.32
CA LEU A 186 -7.06 16.49 -9.64
C LEU A 186 -5.74 16.63 -10.41
N ASP A 187 -5.09 17.80 -10.34
CA ASP A 187 -3.79 18.05 -10.97
C ASP A 187 -2.76 16.95 -10.67
N VAL A 188 -2.66 16.58 -9.39
CA VAL A 188 -1.73 15.56 -8.90
C VAL A 188 -2.05 14.18 -9.49
N VAL A 189 -3.34 13.80 -9.52
CA VAL A 189 -3.76 12.52 -10.10
C VAL A 189 -3.49 12.49 -11.61
N LEU A 190 -3.70 13.61 -12.31
CA LEU A 190 -3.39 13.71 -13.74
C LEU A 190 -1.89 13.58 -14.01
N ASP A 191 -1.04 14.18 -13.18
CA ASP A 191 0.42 14.03 -13.30
C ASP A 191 0.86 12.59 -13.01
N LEU A 192 0.27 11.92 -12.02
CA LEU A 192 0.51 10.50 -11.76
C LEU A 192 0.04 9.62 -12.93
N MET A 193 -1.11 9.91 -13.54
CA MET A 193 -1.59 9.19 -14.72
C MET A 193 -0.67 9.38 -15.94
N ARG A 194 -0.03 10.54 -16.07
CA ARG A 194 1.02 10.76 -17.08
C ARG A 194 2.27 9.94 -16.79
N CYS A 195 2.62 9.76 -15.51
CA CYS A 195 3.74 8.91 -15.09
C CYS A 195 3.45 7.42 -15.30
N PHE A 196 2.21 7.01 -15.07
CA PHE A 196 1.75 5.63 -15.16
C PHE A 196 0.68 5.50 -16.26
N PRO A 197 1.07 5.51 -17.53
CA PRO A 197 0.11 5.54 -18.63
C PRO A 197 -0.74 4.27 -18.72
N SER A 198 -0.27 3.15 -18.17
CA SER A 198 -0.98 1.86 -18.15
C SER A 198 -1.90 1.70 -16.93
N LEU A 199 -2.18 2.78 -16.20
CA LEU A 199 -2.97 2.72 -14.97
C LEU A 199 -4.42 2.34 -15.26
N GLU A 200 -4.86 1.22 -14.68
CA GLU A 200 -6.21 0.68 -14.82
C GLU A 200 -7.04 0.81 -13.54
N LYS A 201 -6.41 0.72 -12.36
CA LYS A 201 -7.07 0.80 -11.06
C LYS A 201 -6.45 1.89 -10.18
N LEU A 202 -7.29 2.75 -9.63
CA LEU A 202 -6.87 3.84 -8.74
C LEU A 202 -7.61 3.75 -7.41
N TYR A 203 -6.86 3.65 -6.33
CA TYR A 203 -7.35 3.68 -4.96
C TYR A 203 -6.99 5.02 -4.33
N ILE A 204 -7.99 5.75 -3.83
CA ILE A 204 -7.82 7.08 -3.25
C ILE A 204 -8.28 7.05 -1.80
N GLN A 205 -7.45 7.59 -0.91
CA GLN A 205 -7.83 7.94 0.44
C GLN A 205 -7.73 9.46 0.60
N SER A 206 -8.79 10.10 1.11
CA SER A 206 -8.80 11.55 1.34
C SER A 206 -9.25 11.91 2.76
N THR A 207 -8.35 12.50 3.55
CA THR A 207 -8.60 12.77 4.99
C THR A 207 -9.03 14.22 5.28
N GLY A 208 -8.66 15.18 4.44
CA GLY A 208 -8.99 16.60 4.58
C GLY A 208 -9.91 17.16 3.48
N PRO A 209 -10.36 18.43 3.60
CA PRO A 209 -11.12 19.07 2.55
C PRO A 209 -10.23 19.26 1.31
N GLY A 210 -10.61 18.63 0.19
CA GLY A 210 -9.87 18.73 -1.06
C GLY A 210 -9.76 20.17 -1.60
N LYS A 211 -8.82 20.40 -2.54
CA LYS A 211 -8.74 21.66 -3.29
C LYS A 211 -10.01 21.86 -4.13
N SER A 212 -10.28 23.09 -4.58
CA SER A 212 -11.51 23.42 -5.31
C SER A 212 -11.71 22.70 -6.66
N ASN A 213 -10.75 21.89 -7.12
CA ASN A 213 -10.85 20.97 -8.29
C ASN A 213 -11.68 21.53 -9.47
N CYS A 214 -11.48 22.81 -9.82
CA CYS A 214 -12.22 23.55 -10.85
C CYS A 214 -11.88 23.12 -12.28
N TRP A 215 -11.92 21.82 -12.55
CA TRP A 215 -11.40 21.20 -13.76
C TRP A 215 -12.10 21.67 -15.02
N ARG A 216 -13.38 22.04 -14.94
CA ARG A 216 -14.17 22.58 -16.06
C ARG A 216 -13.55 23.85 -16.67
N ARG A 217 -12.82 24.63 -15.86
CA ARG A 217 -12.10 25.83 -16.31
C ARG A 217 -10.64 25.54 -16.64
N LYS A 218 -9.98 24.71 -15.83
CA LYS A 218 -8.52 24.51 -15.90
C LYS A 218 -8.06 23.44 -16.90
N HIS A 219 -8.85 22.40 -17.15
CA HIS A 219 -8.41 21.22 -17.92
C HIS A 219 -9.20 20.99 -19.20
N ARG A 220 -9.85 22.04 -19.73
CA ARG A 220 -10.74 21.91 -20.90
C ARG A 220 -10.02 21.36 -22.13
N ASP A 221 -8.77 21.77 -22.35
CA ASP A 221 -7.96 21.34 -23.50
C ASP A 221 -7.30 19.97 -23.25
N LEU A 222 -7.01 19.64 -21.98
CA LEU A 222 -6.42 18.37 -21.57
C LEU A 222 -7.39 17.19 -21.72
N ILE A 223 -8.70 17.43 -21.62
CA ILE A 223 -9.74 16.40 -21.81
C ILE A 223 -9.69 15.78 -23.21
N ARG A 224 -9.29 16.55 -24.24
CA ARG A 224 -9.23 16.03 -25.62
C ARG A 224 -7.99 15.18 -25.90
N SER A 225 -6.94 15.30 -25.09
CA SER A 225 -5.65 14.65 -25.33
C SER A 225 -5.33 13.54 -24.34
N LEU A 226 -5.97 13.50 -23.17
CA LEU A 226 -5.72 12.47 -22.16
C LEU A 226 -6.56 11.21 -22.45
N ASP A 227 -5.88 10.12 -22.80
CA ASP A 227 -6.51 8.79 -22.85
C ASP A 227 -6.63 8.22 -21.43
N ILE A 228 -7.80 8.40 -20.81
CA ILE A 228 -8.07 7.90 -19.46
C ILE A 228 -8.40 6.41 -19.52
N ARG A 229 -7.41 5.56 -19.25
CA ARG A 229 -7.53 4.09 -19.27
C ARG A 229 -7.97 3.45 -17.94
N LEU A 230 -8.40 4.28 -17.00
CA LEU A 230 -8.90 3.82 -15.70
C LEU A 230 -10.21 3.05 -15.85
N LYS A 231 -10.19 1.78 -15.44
CA LYS A 231 -11.36 0.89 -15.37
C LYS A 231 -12.00 0.91 -13.99
N THR A 232 -11.21 1.02 -12.94
CA THR A 232 -11.72 0.98 -11.55
C THR A 232 -11.18 2.15 -10.73
N ILE A 233 -12.08 2.85 -10.04
CA ILE A 233 -11.72 3.85 -9.03
C ILE A 233 -12.39 3.49 -7.72
N VAL A 234 -11.59 3.34 -6.65
CA VAL A 234 -12.09 3.09 -5.30
C VAL A 234 -11.67 4.25 -4.43
N TRP A 235 -12.65 4.91 -3.81
CA TRP A 235 -12.40 6.12 -3.05
C TRP A 235 -12.90 5.97 -1.61
N ARG A 236 -11.96 6.05 -0.67
CA ARG A 236 -12.18 6.01 0.77
C ARG A 236 -12.45 7.38 1.39
N HIS A 237 -13.33 7.41 2.39
CA HIS A 237 -13.75 8.64 3.10
C HIS A 237 -14.37 9.70 2.18
N TYR A 238 -15.22 9.28 1.25
CA TYR A 238 -16.00 10.19 0.42
C TYR A 238 -17.10 10.87 1.26
N ARG A 239 -16.93 12.18 1.50
CA ARG A 239 -17.87 13.00 2.28
C ARG A 239 -18.94 13.72 1.47
N GLY A 240 -18.93 13.60 0.13
CA GLY A 240 -19.88 14.34 -0.71
C GLY A 240 -19.66 15.86 -0.80
N ILE A 241 -18.58 16.40 -0.24
CA ILE A 241 -18.27 17.83 -0.33
C ILE A 241 -18.00 18.25 -1.78
N LYS A 242 -18.20 19.53 -2.10
CA LYS A 242 -18.08 20.06 -3.46
C LYS A 242 -16.78 19.67 -4.17
N SER A 243 -15.63 19.76 -3.49
CA SER A 243 -14.34 19.38 -4.07
C SER A 243 -14.24 17.90 -4.42
N HIS A 244 -14.95 17.03 -3.68
CA HIS A 244 -15.00 15.60 -3.96
C HIS A 244 -15.90 15.31 -5.15
N VAL A 245 -17.07 15.94 -5.18
CA VAL A 245 -18.02 15.83 -6.31
C VAL A 245 -17.37 16.33 -7.59
N ASP A 246 -16.71 17.49 -7.55
CA ASP A 246 -16.05 18.06 -8.73
C ASP A 246 -14.97 17.12 -9.26
N PHE A 247 -14.13 16.56 -8.39
CA PHE A 247 -13.13 15.54 -8.76
C PHE A 247 -13.77 14.28 -9.34
N ALA A 248 -14.79 13.71 -8.68
CA ALA A 248 -15.45 12.49 -9.15
C ALA A 248 -16.11 12.70 -10.51
N THR A 249 -16.79 13.84 -10.69
CA THR A 249 -17.48 14.20 -11.92
C THR A 249 -16.51 14.31 -13.11
N PHE A 250 -15.24 14.67 -12.87
CA PHE A 250 -14.23 14.62 -13.93
C PHE A 250 -14.09 13.20 -14.51
N PHE A 251 -13.94 12.18 -13.67
CA PHE A 251 -13.81 10.80 -14.16
C PHE A 251 -15.12 10.27 -14.74
N VAL A 252 -16.26 10.59 -14.12
CA VAL A 252 -17.58 10.18 -14.64
C VAL A 252 -17.79 10.67 -16.08
N LEU A 253 -17.45 11.93 -16.35
CA LEU A 253 -17.71 12.57 -17.64
C LEU A 253 -16.62 12.36 -18.70
N ASN A 254 -15.41 11.90 -18.32
CA ASN A 254 -14.29 11.82 -19.26
C ASN A 254 -13.66 10.42 -19.36
N ALA A 255 -13.86 9.51 -18.40
CA ALA A 255 -13.28 8.17 -18.45
C ALA A 255 -14.15 7.22 -19.31
N GLY A 256 -13.75 7.03 -20.56
CA GLY A 256 -14.50 6.25 -21.55
C GLY A 256 -14.51 4.73 -21.32
N VAL A 257 -13.53 4.20 -20.58
CA VAL A 257 -13.41 2.76 -20.28
C VAL A 257 -13.68 2.43 -18.81
N LEU A 258 -14.23 3.38 -18.04
CA LEU A 258 -14.54 3.16 -16.63
C LEU A 258 -15.62 2.09 -16.47
N GLU A 259 -15.35 1.07 -15.68
CA GLU A 259 -16.27 -0.05 -15.42
C GLU A 259 -16.91 0.09 -14.03
N LEU A 260 -16.13 0.53 -13.03
CA LEU A 260 -16.57 0.62 -11.65
C LEU A 260 -15.98 1.85 -10.95
N MET A 261 -16.85 2.59 -10.27
CA MET A 261 -16.45 3.63 -9.33
C MET A 261 -17.14 3.38 -7.99
N THR A 262 -16.35 3.12 -6.95
CA THR A 262 -16.84 2.83 -5.60
C THR A 262 -16.51 3.98 -4.67
N PHE A 263 -17.53 4.50 -4.01
CA PHE A 263 -17.42 5.54 -3.00
C PHE A 263 -17.70 4.95 -1.63
N GLU A 264 -16.71 5.04 -0.75
CA GLU A 264 -16.86 4.67 0.64
C GLU A 264 -17.33 5.87 1.44
N VAL A 265 -18.50 5.73 2.06
CA VAL A 265 -19.18 6.79 2.78
C VAL A 265 -19.19 6.45 4.26
N ASN A 266 -19.13 7.46 5.13
CA ASN A 266 -19.27 7.25 6.56
C ASN A 266 -20.63 6.58 6.86
N SER A 267 -20.70 5.72 7.87
CA SER A 267 -21.95 5.02 8.23
C SER A 267 -23.09 5.97 8.55
N GLU A 268 -22.78 7.16 9.08
CA GLU A 268 -23.74 8.22 9.40
C GLU A 268 -24.39 8.83 8.15
N ASP A 269 -23.62 8.95 7.06
CA ASP A 269 -24.07 9.51 5.77
C ASP A 269 -24.59 8.41 4.83
N TYR A 270 -24.57 7.14 5.26
CA TYR A 270 -24.98 5.98 4.46
C TYR A 270 -26.51 5.88 4.42
N ASN A 271 -27.15 6.62 3.53
CA ASN A 271 -28.58 6.56 3.31
C ASN A 271 -28.95 6.74 1.82
N GLU A 272 -30.13 6.24 1.43
CA GLU A 272 -30.58 6.24 0.04
C GLU A 272 -30.80 7.66 -0.53
N GLU A 273 -31.23 8.61 0.30
CA GLU A 273 -31.41 10.00 -0.12
C GLU A 273 -30.07 10.63 -0.52
N PHE A 274 -29.03 10.40 0.27
CA PHE A 274 -27.66 10.82 0.00
C PHE A 274 -27.17 10.21 -1.32
N PHE A 275 -27.40 8.91 -1.56
CA PHE A 275 -26.99 8.27 -2.82
C PHE A 275 -27.74 8.85 -4.02
N ALA A 276 -29.05 9.06 -3.91
CA ALA A 276 -29.86 9.63 -4.98
C ALA A 276 -29.42 11.06 -5.32
N GLN A 277 -29.17 11.89 -4.29
CA GLN A 277 -28.64 13.24 -4.48
C GLN A 277 -27.26 13.22 -5.14
N HIS A 278 -26.34 12.39 -4.67
CA HIS A 278 -24.99 12.34 -5.20
C HIS A 278 -24.92 11.76 -6.60
N ARG A 279 -25.77 10.79 -6.96
CA ARG A 279 -25.89 10.33 -8.35
C ARG A 279 -26.26 11.47 -9.30
N LYS A 280 -27.20 12.33 -8.90
CA LYS A 280 -27.56 13.54 -9.68
C LYS A 280 -26.38 14.51 -9.77
N MET A 281 -25.71 14.80 -8.65
CA MET A 281 -24.58 15.73 -8.60
C MET A 281 -23.38 15.26 -9.44
N LEU A 282 -23.10 13.96 -9.42
CA LEU A 282 -22.05 13.31 -10.22
C LEU A 282 -22.39 13.22 -11.71
N GLN A 283 -23.63 13.52 -12.09
CA GLN A 283 -24.12 13.44 -13.48
C GLN A 283 -23.89 12.05 -14.07
N VAL A 284 -24.21 11.00 -13.31
CA VAL A 284 -24.01 9.61 -13.73
C VAL A 284 -24.75 9.26 -15.03
N ASP A 285 -25.83 9.98 -15.36
CA ASP A 285 -26.57 9.81 -16.62
C ASP A 285 -25.82 10.36 -17.83
N ASN A 286 -24.91 11.33 -17.62
CA ASN A 286 -24.06 11.92 -18.65
C ASN A 286 -22.68 11.24 -18.73
N ARG A 287 -22.52 10.06 -18.12
CA ARG A 287 -21.24 9.35 -18.04
C ARG A 287 -20.65 9.03 -19.42
N ALA A 288 -19.33 9.13 -19.54
CA ALA A 288 -18.62 8.77 -20.77
C ALA A 288 -18.69 7.26 -21.06
N SER A 289 -18.46 6.43 -20.04
CA SER A 289 -18.61 4.98 -20.15
C SER A 289 -20.04 4.55 -19.84
N ARG A 290 -20.75 4.03 -20.87
CA ARG A 290 -22.14 3.58 -20.74
C ARG A 290 -22.32 2.45 -19.71
N GLY A 291 -21.33 1.56 -19.61
CA GLY A 291 -21.33 0.41 -18.71
C GLY A 291 -20.85 0.69 -17.29
N ALA A 292 -20.37 1.90 -17.00
CA ALA A 292 -19.83 2.22 -15.68
C ALA A 292 -20.86 2.07 -14.56
N ARG A 293 -20.48 1.35 -13.51
CA ARG A 293 -21.27 1.14 -12.29
C ARG A 293 -20.78 2.07 -11.19
N PHE A 294 -21.71 2.72 -10.50
CA PHE A 294 -21.41 3.57 -9.35
C PHE A 294 -21.96 2.90 -8.09
N ARG A 295 -21.08 2.59 -7.14
CA ARG A 295 -21.42 1.91 -5.89
C ARG A 295 -21.08 2.80 -4.71
N PHE A 296 -21.98 2.86 -3.74
CA PHE A 296 -21.72 3.45 -2.43
C PHE A 296 -21.64 2.32 -1.40
N THR A 297 -20.69 2.38 -0.47
CA THR A 297 -20.48 1.36 0.57
C THR A 297 -20.08 2.02 1.88
N SER A 298 -20.47 1.46 3.03
CA SER A 298 -19.99 1.87 4.37
C SER A 298 -19.12 0.81 5.05
N ASP A 299 -18.91 -0.34 4.40
CA ASP A 299 -18.29 -1.55 4.97
C ASP A 299 -16.77 -1.46 5.18
N TRP A 300 -16.18 -0.28 5.33
CA TRP A 300 -14.75 -0.15 5.62
C TRP A 300 -14.48 0.18 7.08
N SER A 301 -13.87 -0.77 7.79
CA SER A 301 -13.24 -0.46 9.07
C SER A 301 -12.10 0.54 8.84
N TYR A 302 -11.97 1.54 9.70
CA TYR A 302 -10.93 2.58 9.68
C TYR A 302 -9.47 2.07 9.50
N ASN A 303 -9.24 0.76 9.57
CA ASN A 303 -7.94 0.16 9.76
C ASN A 303 -7.40 -0.69 8.60
N HIS A 304 -8.07 -0.90 7.47
CA HIS A 304 -7.55 -1.91 6.51
C HIS A 304 -6.30 -1.48 5.72
N ILE A 305 -6.07 -0.16 5.52
CA ILE A 305 -4.76 0.31 5.04
C ILE A 305 -3.72 0.28 6.16
N MET A 306 -4.11 0.12 7.43
CA MET A 306 -3.19 -0.03 8.57
C MET A 306 -2.87 -1.52 8.83
N GLU A 307 -3.85 -2.40 8.77
CA GLU A 307 -3.76 -3.86 8.95
C GLU A 307 -3.67 -4.60 7.61
N SER A 308 -2.59 -4.38 6.85
CA SER A 308 -2.30 -5.30 5.74
C SER A 308 -1.98 -6.67 6.33
N SER A 309 -2.61 -7.71 5.82
CA SER A 309 -2.22 -9.08 6.04
C SER A 309 -1.13 -9.48 5.05
N VAL A 310 -0.27 -10.43 5.39
CA VAL A 310 0.68 -11.02 4.40
C VAL A 310 -0.09 -11.71 3.27
N HIS A 311 -1.32 -12.14 3.56
CA HIS A 311 -2.19 -12.77 2.58
C HIS A 311 -2.68 -11.79 1.50
N ASP A 312 -2.71 -10.49 1.80
CA ASP A 312 -3.18 -9.45 0.88
C ASP A 312 -2.13 -9.07 -0.17
N LEU A 313 -0.92 -9.61 -0.11
CA LEU A 313 0.19 -9.28 -1.02
C LEU A 313 0.35 -10.25 -2.20
N ASP A 314 -0.33 -11.39 -2.13
CA ASP A 314 -0.33 -12.46 -3.12
C ASP A 314 -1.33 -12.30 -4.29
N PRO A 315 -2.52 -11.69 -4.12
CA PRO A 315 -3.44 -11.50 -5.25
C PRO A 315 -2.90 -10.48 -6.26
N ALA A 316 -3.38 -10.59 -7.51
CA ALA A 316 -3.02 -9.68 -8.60
C ALA A 316 -3.35 -8.21 -8.29
N ASP A 317 -4.37 -7.98 -7.45
CA ASP A 317 -4.68 -6.69 -6.86
C ASP A 317 -4.55 -6.77 -5.33
N PRO A 318 -3.50 -6.17 -4.75
CA PRO A 318 -3.25 -6.26 -3.31
C PRO A 318 -4.15 -5.34 -2.48
N PHE A 319 -5.01 -4.54 -3.12
CA PHE A 319 -5.99 -3.68 -2.47
C PHE A 319 -7.43 -4.18 -2.64
N GLU A 320 -7.62 -5.18 -3.52
CA GLU A 320 -8.89 -5.89 -3.66
C GLU A 320 -9.09 -6.81 -2.46
N ARG A 321 -10.27 -6.76 -1.85
CA ARG A 321 -10.58 -7.62 -0.70
C ARG A 321 -10.67 -9.07 -1.18
N THR A 322 -9.67 -9.88 -0.87
CA THR A 322 -9.92 -11.30 -0.58
C THR A 322 -10.34 -11.38 0.88
N CYS A 323 -11.65 -11.45 1.15
CA CYS A 323 -12.09 -11.95 2.47
C CYS A 323 -11.36 -13.26 2.74
N PRO A 324 -10.63 -13.44 3.86
CA PRO A 324 -10.19 -14.76 4.22
C PRO A 324 -11.44 -15.53 4.65
N SER A 325 -11.76 -16.59 3.92
CA SER A 325 -12.29 -17.78 4.54
C SER A 325 -11.50 -18.04 5.82
N LYS A 326 -12.22 -18.24 6.92
CA LYS A 326 -11.70 -18.94 8.10
C LYS A 326 -10.96 -20.18 7.61
N GLU A 327 -9.87 -20.54 8.29
CA GLU A 327 -8.98 -21.68 8.01
C GLU A 327 -7.75 -21.34 7.16
N ASN A 328 -6.76 -20.72 7.81
CA ASN A 328 -5.37 -21.13 7.61
C ASN A 328 -4.71 -21.12 8.98
N THR A 329 -4.02 -22.20 9.30
CA THR A 329 -3.34 -22.45 10.57
C THR A 329 -2.26 -21.40 10.78
N ASN A 330 -2.63 -20.25 11.35
CA ASN A 330 -1.73 -19.16 11.66
C ASN A 330 -0.93 -19.53 12.92
N PHE A 331 0.36 -19.84 12.74
CA PHE A 331 1.30 -19.82 13.85
C PHE A 331 1.61 -18.37 14.18
N VAL A 332 0.97 -17.87 15.24
CA VAL A 332 1.25 -16.55 15.81
C VAL A 332 2.20 -16.77 16.98
N LEU A 333 3.46 -16.37 16.82
CA LEU A 333 4.38 -16.27 17.95
C LEU A 333 4.14 -14.92 18.62
N CYS A 334 3.16 -14.89 19.53
CA CYS A 334 3.03 -13.80 20.49
C CYS A 334 3.98 -14.08 21.65
N ALA A 335 4.91 -13.18 21.94
CA ALA A 335 5.51 -13.12 23.27
C ALA A 335 4.41 -12.62 24.22
N GLY A 336 3.88 -13.52 25.06
CA GLY A 336 2.93 -13.16 26.10
C GLY A 336 3.59 -12.20 27.10
N GLY A 337 2.90 -11.10 27.36
CA GLY A 337 3.19 -10.12 28.41
C GLY A 337 1.90 -9.43 28.81
#